data_AF-A0A182MX95-F1
#
_entry.id   AF-A0A182MX95-F1
#
_cell.length_a   1.000
_cell.length_b   1.000
_cell.length_c   1.000
_cell.angle_alpha   90.00
_cell.angle_beta   90.00
_cell.angle_gamma   90.00
#
_symmetry.space_group_name_H-M   'P 1'
#
loop_
_entity.id
_entity.type
_entity.pdbx_description
1 polymer ?
#
loop_
_entity_poly.entity_id
_entity_poly.type
_entity_poly.pdbx_seq_one_letter_code
_entity_poly.pdbx_strand_id
1 'polypeptide(L)' 'MNIPATSKRLVLSLYRDLLRYGAQLQYTDQEYFLDRIRREFRQSASLTDPKEIEFCYRVRIESTRF' A
#
# COMPACT_ATOMS: atom_id res chain seq x y z
N MET A 1 -14.41 -6.72 21.51
CA MET A 1 -13.25 -5.91 21.07
C MET A 1 -13.50 -5.49 19.62
N ASN A 2 -13.78 -4.22 19.41
CA ASN A 2 -14.09 -3.66 18.09
C ASN A 2 -12.77 -3.38 17.37
N ILE A 3 -12.42 -4.15 16.35
CA ILE A 3 -11.20 -3.92 15.58
C ILE A 3 -11.51 -2.78 14.60
N PRO A 4 -10.89 -1.58 14.68
CA PRO A 4 -10.78 -0.74 13.50
C PRO A 4 -9.66 -1.33 12.64
N ALA A 5 -9.78 -2.61 12.31
CA ALA A 5 -8.89 -3.31 11.40
C ALA A 5 -9.04 -2.54 10.09
N THR A 6 -7.92 -2.01 9.62
CA THR A 6 -7.71 -1.49 8.28
C THR A 6 -8.75 -2.03 7.31
N SER A 7 -9.84 -1.27 7.14
CA SER A 7 -10.98 -1.75 6.38
C SER A 7 -10.50 -1.97 4.95
N LYS A 8 -10.95 -3.03 4.27
CA LYS A 8 -10.58 -3.32 2.87
C LYS A 8 -10.61 -2.07 1.98
N ARG A 9 -11.57 -1.16 2.25
CA ARG A 9 -11.69 0.15 1.60
C ARG A 9 -10.46 1.05 1.76
N LEU A 10 -9.87 1.14 2.95
CA LEU A 10 -8.67 1.94 3.22
C LEU A 10 -7.45 1.39 2.47
N VAL A 11 -7.27 0.07 2.50
CA VAL A 11 -6.19 -0.61 1.76
C VAL A 11 -6.31 -0.36 0.25
N LEU A 12 -7.53 -0.46 -0.29
CA LEU A 12 -7.79 -0.17 -1.71
C LEU A 12 -7.64 1.31 -2.05
N SER A 13 -7.94 2.23 -1.12
CA SER A 13 -7.70 3.67 -1.32
C SER A 13 -6.20 3.94 -1.43
N LEU A 14 -5.41 3.46 -0.46
CA LEU A 14 -3.97 3.61 -0.45
C LEU A 14 -3.33 3.04 -1.73
N TYR A 15 -3.79 1.87 -2.18
CA TYR A 15 -3.33 1.28 -3.43
C TYR A 15 -3.57 2.21 -4.63
N ARG A 16 -4.77 2.78 -4.76
CA ARG A 16 -5.09 3.72 -5.84
C ARG A 16 -4.28 5.01 -5.77
N ASP A 17 -4.09 5.54 -4.57
CA ASP A 17 -3.33 6.78 -4.37
C ASP A 17 -1.86 6.58 -4.76
N LEU A 18 -1.26 5.43 -4.42
CA LEU A 18 0.08 5.05 -4.86
C LEU A 18 0.19 4.91 -6.38
N LEU A 19 -0.80 4.31 -7.05
CA LEU A 19 -0.80 4.22 -8.51
C LEU A 19 -0.87 5.61 -9.17
N ARG A 20 -1.69 6.51 -8.63
CA ARG A 20 -1.81 7.89 -9.12
C ARG A 20 -0.52 8.67 -8.92
N TYR A 21 0.12 8.52 -7.76
CA TYR A 21 1.42 9.12 -7.49
C TYR A 21 2.49 8.60 -8.46
N GLY A 22 2.54 7.27 -8.68
CA GLY A 22 3.45 6.64 -9.63
C GLY A 22 3.32 7.19 -11.05
N ALA A 23 2.09 7.49 -11.49
CA ALA A 23 1.83 8.09 -12.80
C ALA A 23 2.29 9.55 -12.92
N GLN A 24 2.54 10.24 -11.80
CA GLN A 24 3.03 11.62 -11.74
C GLN A 24 4.56 11.71 -11.60
N LEU A 25 5.26 10.58 -11.41
CA LEU A 25 6.71 10.57 -11.25
C LEU A 25 7.40 11.03 -12.55
N GLN A 26 8.18 12.10 -12.47
CA GLN A 26 8.94 12.64 -13.61
C GLN A 26 10.40 12.16 -13.65
N TYR A 27 10.96 11.83 -12.48
CA TYR A 27 12.40 11.60 -12.30
C TYR A 27 12.76 10.18 -11.91
N THR A 28 11.78 9.26 -11.92
CA THR A 28 11.95 7.88 -11.47
C THR A 28 11.32 6.94 -12.48
N ASP A 29 11.87 5.73 -12.60
CA ASP A 29 11.29 4.68 -13.43
C ASP A 29 9.89 4.33 -12.91
N GLN A 30 8.88 4.73 -13.68
CA GLN A 30 7.48 4.52 -13.35
C GLN A 30 7.12 3.04 -13.36
N GLU A 31 7.66 2.25 -14.29
CA GLU A 31 7.38 0.82 -14.37
C GLU A 31 7.94 0.10 -13.14
N TYR A 32 9.18 0.40 -12.78
CA TYR A 32 9.80 -0.15 -11.58
C TYR A 32 9.01 0.20 -10.31
N PHE A 33 8.55 1.46 -10.18
CA PHE A 33 7.74 1.89 -9.05
C PHE A 33 6.40 1.11 -8.99
N LEU A 34 5.68 1.04 -10.10
CA LEU A 34 4.39 0.36 -10.18
C LEU A 34 4.52 -1.15 -9.91
N ASP A 35 5.55 -1.80 -10.44
CA ASP A 35 5.78 -3.22 -10.24
C ASP A 35 6.17 -3.54 -8.80
N ARG A 36 6.96 -2.67 -8.16
CA ARG A 36 7.25 -2.77 -6.73
C ARG A 36 5.96 -2.68 -5.91
N ILE A 37 5.13 -1.66 -6.14
CA ILE A 37 3.84 -1.52 -5.42
C ILE A 37 2.95 -2.75 -5.63
N ARG A 38 2.81 -3.25 -6.87
CA ARG A 38 2.01 -4.45 -7.15
C ARG A 38 2.54 -5.70 -6.44
N ARG A 39 3.87 -5.91 -6.45
CA ARG A 39 4.50 -7.07 -5.78
C ARG A 39 4.24 -7.04 -4.29
N GLU A 40 4.44 -5.88 -3.67
CA GLU A 40 4.24 -5.65 -2.24
C GLU A 40 2.78 -5.93 -1.82
N PHE A 41 1.80 -5.41 -2.56
CA PHE A 41 0.38 -5.66 -2.27
C PHE A 41 -0.02 -7.12 -2.50
N ARG A 42 0.53 -7.78 -3.53
CA ARG A 42 0.30 -9.22 -3.76
C ARG A 42 0.87 -10.09 -2.64
N GLN A 43 2.09 -9.80 -2.18
CA GLN A 43 2.72 -10.52 -1.08
C GLN A 43 1.96 -10.32 0.24
N SER A 44 1.38 -9.14 0.44
CA SER A 44 0.54 -8.86 1.60
C SER A 44 -0.91 -9.35 1.47
N ALA A 45 -1.36 -9.78 0.29
CA ALA A 45 -2.75 -10.18 0.07
C ALA A 45 -3.12 -11.49 0.77
N SER A 46 -2.13 -12.34 1.06
CA SER A 46 -2.29 -13.57 1.84
C SER A 46 -2.17 -13.35 3.35
N LEU A 47 -1.89 -12.13 3.81
CA LEU A 47 -1.84 -11.83 5.25
C LEU A 47 -3.26 -11.87 5.81
N THR A 48 -3.47 -12.79 6.75
CA THR A 48 -4.75 -12.94 7.46
C THR A 48 -4.70 -12.42 8.89
N ASP A 49 -3.49 -12.17 9.43
CA ASP A 49 -3.33 -11.59 10.77
C ASP A 49 -3.64 -10.08 10.74
N PRO A 50 -4.67 -9.63 11.48
CA PRO A 50 -5.01 -8.20 11.57
C PRO A 50 -3.84 -7.32 12.02
N LYS A 51 -2.93 -7.82 12.88
CA LYS A 51 -1.77 -7.06 13.36
C LYS A 51 -0.73 -6.84 12.27
N GLU A 52 -0.50 -7.86 11.44
CA GLU A 52 0.41 -7.75 10.29
C GLU A 52 -0.15 -6.82 9.22
N ILE A 53 -1.47 -6.88 8.97
CA ILE A 53 -2.13 -5.95 8.04
C ILE A 53 -2.01 -4.51 8.53
N GLU A 54 -2.23 -4.26 9.83
CA GLU A 54 -2.09 -2.92 10.41
C GLU A 54 -0.65 -2.41 10.33
N PHE A 55 0.32 -3.26 10.66
CA PHE A 55 1.74 -2.92 10.55
C PHE A 55 2.14 -2.58 9.10
N CYS A 56 1.79 -3.43 8.13
CA CYS A 56 2.08 -3.19 6.72
C CYS A 56 1.44 -1.89 6.22
N TYR A 57 0.19 -1.60 6.63
CA TYR A 57 -0.48 -0.36 6.26
C TYR A 57 0.21 0.87 6.84
N ARG A 58 0.59 0.82 8.12
CA ARG A 58 1.27 1.94 8.81
C ARG A 58 2.64 2.24 8.18
N VAL A 59 3.46 1.21 7.97
CA VAL A 59 4.78 1.35 7.34
C VAL A 59 4.66 1.92 5.92
N ARG A 60 3.63 1.53 5.17
CA ARG A 60 3.40 2.00 3.80
C ARG A 60 2.92 3.46 3.73
N ILE A 61 2.13 3.93 4.69
CA ILE A 61 1.76 5.35 4.77
C ILE A 61 2.99 6.23 5.02
N GLU A 62 3.82 5.87 6.00
CA GLU A 62 5.01 6.65 6.34
C GLU A 62 6.00 6.74 5.17
N SER A 63 6.09 5.68 4.36
CA SER A 63 6.94 5.65 3.16
C SER A 63 6.33 6.35 1.94
N THR A 64 5.09 6.83 2.00
CA THR A 64 4.47 7.64 0.93
C THR A 64 4.57 9.14 1.23
N ARG A 65 5.08 9.53 2.40
CA ARG A 65 5.08 10.92 2.89
C ARG A 65 6.26 11.78 2.39
N PHE A 66 6.81 11.45 1.23
CA PHE A 66 7.89 12.20 0.57
C PHE A 66 7.38 13.42 -0.19
#